data_AF-A0A662V7M0-F1
#
_entry.id   AF-A0A662V7M0-F1
#
_cell.length_a   1.000
_cell.length_b   1.000
_cell.length_c   1.000
_cell.angle_alpha   90.00
_cell.angle_beta   90.00
_cell.angle_gamma   90.00
#
_symmetry.space_group_name_H-M   'P 1'
#
loop_
_entity.id
_entity.type
_entity.pdbx_description
1 polymer ?
#
loop_
_entity_poly.entity_id
_entity_poly.type
_entity_poly.pdbx_seq_one_letter_code
_entity_poly.pdbx_strand_id
1 'polypeptide(L)' 'MPKNCNIVIAVSGPPGSGKTTLAQNLARALGLRYFSTGIVFRELAKKKGLSLEKLSQLAEANHSIDRYIDSQTINEARKG' A
#
# COMPACT_ATOMS: atom_id res chain seq x y z
N MET A 1 -20.49 -4.72 25.74
CA MET A 1 -20.02 -3.72 24.75
C MET A 1 -19.39 -4.48 23.59
N PRO A 2 -19.85 -4.29 22.33
CA PRO A 2 -19.15 -4.89 21.20
C PRO A 2 -17.74 -4.29 21.13
N LYS A 3 -16.72 -5.15 20.96
CA LYS A 3 -15.34 -4.70 20.76
C LYS A 3 -15.31 -3.77 19.53
N ASN A 4 -14.61 -2.64 19.62
CA ASN A 4 -14.23 -1.87 18.44
C ASN A 4 -13.36 -2.77 17.55
N CYS A 5 -13.98 -3.48 16.62
CA CYS A 5 -13.28 -4.30 15.63
C CYS A 5 -12.83 -3.37 14.51
N ASN A 6 -11.60 -2.88 14.62
CA ASN A 6 -10.92 -2.23 13.51
C ASN A 6 -10.64 -3.29 12.43
N ILE A 7 -11.44 -3.29 11.36
CA ILE A 7 -11.38 -4.29 10.28
C ILE A 7 -10.28 -3.91 9.29
N VAL A 8 -9.30 -4.81 9.11
CA VAL A 8 -8.25 -4.68 8.11
C VAL A 8 -8.40 -5.79 7.08
N ILE A 9 -8.42 -5.43 5.79
CA ILE A 9 -8.55 -6.37 4.68
C ILE A 9 -7.31 -6.27 3.79
N ALA A 10 -6.53 -7.34 3.72
CA ALA A 10 -5.44 -7.48 2.76
C ALA A 10 -5.95 -8.12 1.47
N VAL A 11 -5.69 -7.50 0.33
CA VAL A 11 -6.10 -8.00 -1.00
C VAL A 11 -4.87 -8.33 -1.83
N SER A 12 -4.67 -9.61 -2.13
CA SER A 12 -3.55 -10.13 -2.93
C SER A 12 -4.05 -10.80 -4.20
N GLY A 13 -3.22 -10.84 -5.25
CA GLY A 13 -3.52 -11.56 -6.48
C GLY A 13 -2.55 -11.25 -7.63
N PRO A 14 -2.54 -12.05 -8.71
CA PRO A 14 -1.66 -11.86 -9.86
C PRO A 14 -1.75 -10.46 -10.49
N PRO A 15 -0.72 -9.99 -11.23
CA PRO A 15 -0.84 -8.81 -12.08
C PRO A 15 -2.05 -8.92 -13.02
N GLY A 16 -2.80 -7.82 -13.19
CA GLY A 16 -4.00 -7.80 -14.05
C GLY A 16 -5.28 -8.42 -13.45
N SER A 17 -5.25 -9.05 -12.28
CA SER A 17 -6.42 -9.74 -11.69
C SER A 17 -7.53 -8.82 -11.12
N GLY A 18 -7.41 -7.50 -11.25
CA GLY A 18 -8.39 -6.55 -10.72
C GLY A 18 -8.32 -6.27 -9.21
N LYS A 19 -7.28 -6.74 -8.50
CA LYS A 19 -7.11 -6.54 -7.04
C LYS A 19 -7.23 -5.07 -6.58
N THR A 20 -6.69 -4.12 -7.34
CA THR A 20 -6.79 -2.69 -7.06
C THR A 20 -8.25 -2.22 -7.09
N THR A 21 -8.97 -2.59 -8.15
CA THR A 21 -10.39 -2.27 -8.32
C THR A 21 -11.24 -2.87 -7.20
N LEU A 22 -10.99 -4.14 -6.87
CA LEU A 22 -11.68 -4.83 -5.77
C LEU A 22 -11.42 -4.13 -4.43
N ALA A 23 -10.17 -3.84 -4.11
CA ALA A 23 -9.79 -3.20 -2.84
C ALA A 23 -10.40 -1.81 -2.68
N GLN A 24 -10.44 -1.01 -3.76
CA GLN A 24 -11.08 0.31 -3.76
C GLN A 24 -12.60 0.22 -3.57
N ASN A 25 -13.24 -0.75 -4.23
CA ASN A 25 -14.68 -0.97 -4.10
C ASN A 25 -15.06 -1.48 -2.71
N LEU A 26 -14.28 -2.41 -2.13
CA LEU A 26 -14.44 -2.88 -0.76
C LEU A 26 -14.30 -1.73 0.24
N ALA A 27 -13.25 -0.92 0.10
CA ALA A 27 -13.02 0.23 0.97
C ALA A 27 -14.21 1.21 0.93
N ARG A 28 -14.72 1.51 -0.27
CA ARG A 28 -15.89 2.38 -0.44
C ARG A 28 -17.16 1.78 0.17
N ALA A 29 -17.43 0.50 -0.10
CA ALA A 29 -18.66 -0.16 0.35
C ALA A 29 -18.70 -0.34 1.88
N LEU A 30 -17.54 -0.51 2.52
CA LEU A 30 -17.40 -0.73 3.96
C LEU A 30 -17.01 0.53 4.75
N GLY A 31 -16.82 1.67 4.08
CA GLY A 31 -16.36 2.91 4.73
C GLY A 31 -14.93 2.82 5.29
N LEU A 32 -14.08 1.98 4.71
CA LEU A 32 -12.70 1.77 5.14
C LEU A 32 -11.73 2.70 4.41
N ARG A 33 -10.55 2.90 4.98
CA ARG A 33 -9.43 3.55 4.30
C ARG A 33 -8.87 2.61 3.23
N TYR A 34 -8.48 3.17 2.10
CA TYR A 34 -7.76 2.46 1.06
C TYR A 34 -6.26 2.77 1.12
N PHE A 35 -5.44 1.73 1.19
CA PHE A 35 -3.99 1.82 1.17
C PHE A 35 -3.41 0.83 0.16
N SER A 36 -2.30 1.20 -0.49
CA SER A 36 -1.53 0.29 -1.33
C SER A 36 -0.05 0.68 -1.35
N THR A 37 0.83 -0.31 -1.49
CA THR A 37 2.27 -0.11 -1.64
C THR A 37 2.61 0.83 -2.80
N GLY A 38 1.84 0.78 -3.89
CA GLY A 38 1.99 1.69 -5.03
C GLY A 38 1.72 3.16 -4.71
N ILE A 39 0.86 3.48 -3.74
CA ILE A 39 0.67 4.86 -3.27
C ILE A 39 1.94 5.34 -2.55
N VAL A 40 2.44 4.55 -1.59
CA VAL A 40 3.68 4.85 -0.86
C VAL A 40 4.86 5.03 -1.81
N PHE A 41 4.97 4.16 -2.82
CA PHE A 41 6.02 4.23 -3.83
C PHE A 41 5.98 5.55 -4.62
N ARG A 42 4.77 5.96 -5.06
CA ARG A 42 4.57 7.23 -5.76
C ARG A 42 4.89 8.44 -4.88
N GLU A 43 4.50 8.41 -3.61
CA GLU A 43 4.83 9.48 -2.66
C GLU A 43 6.32 9.57 -2.39
N LEU A 44 7.01 8.43 -2.26
CA LEU A 44 8.45 8.38 -2.06
C LEU A 44 9.21 8.93 -3.27
N ALA A 45 8.76 8.59 -4.49
CA ALA A 45 9.33 9.12 -5.73
C ALA A 45 9.23 10.65 -5.77
N LYS A 46 8.04 11.20 -5.47
CA LYS A 46 7.81 12.64 -5.37
C LYS A 46 8.71 13.29 -4.31
N LYS A 47 8.79 12.72 -3.10
CA LYS A 47 9.64 13.23 -2.01
C LYS A 47 11.13 13.26 -2.37
N LYS A 48 11.59 12.30 -3.18
CA LYS A 48 12.98 12.23 -3.64
C LYS A 48 13.25 13.00 -4.94
N GLY A 49 12.23 13.60 -5.55
CA GLY A 49 12.38 14.25 -6.86
C GLY A 49 12.74 13.26 -7.98
N LEU A 50 12.31 12.00 -7.87
CA LEU A 50 12.63 10.93 -8.83
C LEU A 50 11.40 10.53 -9.64
N SER A 51 11.63 10.02 -10.86
CA SER A 51 10.60 9.30 -11.60
C SER A 51 10.33 7.93 -10.95
N LEU A 52 9.19 7.31 -11.28
CA LEU A 52 8.85 5.98 -10.77
C LEU A 52 9.81 4.92 -11.27
N GLU A 53 10.22 5.02 -12.54
CA GLU A 53 11.20 4.13 -13.17
C GLU A 53 12.54 4.22 -12.45
N LYS A 54 13.00 5.45 -12.16
CA LYS A 54 14.27 5.64 -11.46
C LYS A 54 14.22 5.11 -10.03
N LEU A 55 13.09 5.31 -9.33
CA LEU A 55 12.92 4.74 -8.01
C LEU A 55 12.85 3.20 -8.06
N SER A 56 12.25 2.61 -9.10
CA SER A 56 12.19 1.16 -9.30
C SER A 56 13.57 0.56 -9.44
N GLN A 57 14.41 1.15 -10.30
CA GLN A 57 15.81 0.74 -10.46
C GLN A 57 16.60 0.82 -9.14
N LEU A 58 16.37 1.88 -8.34
CA LEU A 58 17.01 2.00 -7.04
C LEU A 58 16.50 0.96 -6.03
N ALA A 59 15.21 0.62 -6.09
CA ALA A 59 14.61 -0.38 -5.20
C ALA A 59 15.16 -1.79 -5.47
N GLU A 60 15.39 -2.13 -6.74
CA GLU A 60 16.03 -3.40 -7.14
C GLU A 60 17.46 -3.52 -6.58
N ALA A 61 18.22 -2.41 -6.58
CA ALA A 61 19.58 -2.39 -6.06
C ALA A 61 19.68 -2.18 -4.54
N ASN A 62 18.59 -1.76 -3.88
CA ASN A 62 18.62 -1.32 -2.48
C ASN A 62 17.38 -1.79 -1.68
N HIS A 63 17.55 -2.88 -0.94
CA HIS A 63 16.55 -3.45 -0.03
C HIS A 63 16.03 -2.49 1.06
N SER A 64 16.66 -1.33 1.30
CA SER A 64 16.11 -0.36 2.25
C SER A 64 14.79 0.27 1.78
N ILE A 65 14.59 0.41 0.46
CA ILE A 65 13.33 0.94 -0.09
C ILE A 65 12.20 -0.04 0.15
N ASP A 66 12.45 -1.32 -0.10
CA ASP A 66 11.51 -2.42 0.14
C ASP A 66 11.10 -2.49 1.62
N ARG A 67 12.09 -2.54 2.53
CA ARG A 67 11.85 -2.50 3.99
C ARG A 67 11.06 -1.28 4.44
N TYR A 68 11.31 -0.12 3.84
CA TYR A 68 10.56 1.09 4.14
C TYR A 68 9.08 0.92 3.74
N ILE A 69 8.78 0.44 2.55
CA ILE A 69 7.40 0.25 2.06
C ILE A 69 6.64 -0.78 2.92
N ASP A 70 7.30 -1.87 3.30
CA ASP A 70 6.74 -2.87 4.21
C ASP A 70 6.41 -2.28 5.58
N SER A 71 7.32 -1.46 6.13
CA SER A 71 7.08 -0.77 7.40
C SER A 71 5.86 0.15 7.34
N GLN A 72 5.68 0.87 6.22
CA GLN A 72 4.51 1.73 6.03
C GLN A 72 3.22 0.92 5.94
N THR A 73 3.27 -0.23 5.25
CA THR A 73 2.12 -1.14 5.11
C THR A 73 1.69 -1.70 6.46
N ILE A 74 2.64 -2.18 7.28
CA ILE A 74 2.38 -2.69 8.62
C ILE A 74 1.85 -1.57 9.53
N ASN A 75 2.45 -0.38 9.46
CA ASN A 75 2.02 0.76 10.27
C ASN A 75 0.60 1.20 9.91
N GLU A 76 0.21 1.19 8.63
CA GLU A 76 -1.16 1.51 8.24
C GLU A 76 -2.14 0.44 8.74
N ALA A 77 -1.84 -0.84 8.55
CA ALA A 77 -2.68 -1.93 9.05
C ALA A 77 -2.90 -1.87 10.58
N ARG A 78 -1.88 -1.47 11.36
CA ARG A 78 -2.00 -1.32 12.81
C ARG A 78 -2.95 -0.20 13.24
N LYS A 79 -3.28 0.76 12.37
CA LYS A 79 -4.23 1.83 12.68
C LYS A 79 -5.68 1.38 12.55
N GLY A 80 -5.94 0.15 12.10
CA GLY A 80 -7.28 -0.32 11.74
C GLY A 80 -7.74 0.16 10.38
#